data_AF-A0A1B6JZK3-F1
#
_entry.id   AF-A0A1B6JZK3-F1
#
_cell.length_a   1.000
_cell.length_b   1.000
_cell.length_c   1.000
_cell.angle_alpha   90.00
_cell.angle_beta   90.00
_cell.angle_gamma   90.00
#
_symmetry.space_group_name_H-M   'P 1'
#
loop_
_entity.id
_entity.type
_entity.pdbx_description
1 polymer ?
#
loop_
_entity_poly.entity_id
_entity_poly.type
_entity_poly.pdbx_seq_one_letter_code
_entity_poly.pdbx_strand_id
1 'polypeptide(L)'
;EELAYVPIKELLVIDKLDENIVEELRKKAKQAITQLTITMQENNLAKKPDQDLLELSKLERHIAFKLAARGICTLENLAEQGIDDLLNIEGLSSEQAGELIMAARKIC
;
A
#
# COMPACT_ATOMS: atom_id res chain seq x y z
N GLU A 1 21.22 -3.73 -3.67
CA GLU A 1 20.99 -4.88 -2.76
C GLU A 1 22.24 -5.76 -2.57
N GLU A 2 23.15 -5.84 -3.53
CA GLU A 2 24.28 -6.79 -3.49
C GLU A 2 25.39 -6.44 -2.47
N LEU A 3 25.60 -5.16 -2.13
CA LEU A 3 26.61 -4.71 -1.15
C LEU A 3 26.47 -5.34 0.26
N ALA A 4 25.28 -5.82 0.63
CA ALA A 4 25.07 -6.48 1.92
C ALA A 4 25.73 -7.87 1.99
N TYR A 5 25.85 -8.56 0.84
CA TYR A 5 26.27 -9.95 0.75
C TYR A 5 27.69 -10.14 0.22
N VAL A 6 28.34 -9.07 -0.25
CA VAL A 6 29.75 -9.11 -0.68
C VAL A 6 30.67 -9.30 0.54
N PRO A 7 31.63 -10.25 0.49
CA PRO A 7 32.64 -10.42 1.53
C PRO A 7 33.48 -9.15 1.73
N ILE A 8 33.74 -8.77 3.00
CA ILE A 8 34.58 -7.60 3.34
C ILE A 8 35.95 -7.66 2.64
N LYS A 9 36.48 -8.87 2.48
CA LYS A 9 37.74 -9.16 1.81
C LYS A 9 37.78 -8.74 0.34
N GLU A 10 36.65 -8.65 -0.35
CA GLU A 10 36.59 -8.18 -1.75
C GLU A 10 36.45 -6.65 -1.84
N LEU A 11 35.83 -6.02 -0.84
CA LEU A 11 35.68 -4.56 -0.77
C LEU A 11 36.97 -3.86 -0.32
N LEU A 12 37.78 -4.53 0.51
CA LEU A 12 39.11 -4.07 0.96
C LEU A 12 40.20 -4.15 -0.13
N VAL A 13 39.95 -4.82 -1.26
CA VAL A 13 40.88 -4.86 -2.41
C VAL A 13 40.91 -3.52 -3.15
N ILE A 14 39.91 -2.66 -2.93
CA ILE A 14 39.85 -1.33 -3.51
C ILE A 14 40.71 -0.39 -2.65
N ASP A 15 41.80 0.09 -3.23
CA ASP A 15 42.88 0.92 -2.65
C ASP A 15 42.45 2.23 -1.94
N LYS A 16 41.14 2.53 -1.90
CA LYS A 16 40.55 3.74 -1.31
C LYS A 16 39.39 3.45 -0.34
N LEU A 17 39.20 2.20 0.04
CA LEU A 17 38.08 1.78 0.88
C LEU A 17 38.61 1.21 2.21
N ASP A 18 38.61 2.06 3.24
CA ASP A 18 39.00 1.65 4.59
C ASP A 18 37.94 0.75 5.24
N GLU A 19 38.37 -0.13 6.14
CA GLU A 19 37.51 -1.07 6.86
C GLU A 19 36.33 -0.37 7.56
N ASN A 20 36.58 0.83 8.12
CA ASN A 20 35.55 1.69 8.71
C ASN A 20 34.49 2.17 7.70
N ILE A 21 34.92 2.50 6.47
CA ILE A 21 34.03 2.97 5.40
C ILE A 21 33.17 1.82 4.87
N VAL A 22 33.75 0.63 4.76
CA VAL A 22 33.05 -0.60 4.35
C VAL A 22 31.97 -0.98 5.37
N GLU A 23 32.29 -0.93 6.66
CA GLU A 23 31.33 -1.19 7.73
C GLU A 23 30.18 -0.17 7.73
N GLU A 24 30.48 1.12 7.56
CA GLU A 24 29.44 2.16 7.44
C GLU A 24 28.55 1.96 6.20
N LEU A 25 29.14 1.63 5.05
CA LEU A 25 28.39 1.37 3.81
C LEU A 25 27.47 0.15 3.97
N ARG A 26 27.94 -0.94 4.61
CA ARG A 26 27.10 -2.11 4.90
C ARG A 26 25.99 -1.78 5.88
N LYS A 27 26.28 -0.99 6.91
CA LYS A 27 25.28 -0.54 7.89
C LYS A 27 24.19 0.30 7.21
N LYS A 28 24.57 1.25 6.36
CA LYS A 28 23.63 2.08 5.58
C LYS A 28 22.83 1.24 4.57
N ALA A 29 23.47 0.29 3.88
CA ALA A 29 22.79 -0.62 2.97
C ALA A 29 21.75 -1.48 3.69
N LYS A 30 22.09 -2.03 4.87
CA LYS A 30 21.15 -2.81 5.70
C LYS A 30 19.99 -1.94 6.20
N GLN A 31 20.27 -0.70 6.61
CA GLN A 31 19.22 0.26 6.99
C GLN A 31 18.29 0.58 5.83
N ALA A 32 18.81 0.82 4.63
CA ALA A 32 18.01 1.07 3.43
C ALA A 32 17.11 -0.12 3.08
N ILE A 33 17.62 -1.36 3.19
CA ILE A 33 16.83 -2.59 2.96
C ILE A 33 15.72 -2.71 4.00
N THR A 34 16.03 -2.54 5.28
CA THR A 34 15.00 -2.58 6.34
C THR A 34 13.93 -1.53 6.12
N GLN A 35 14.32 -0.31 5.75
CA GLN A 35 13.39 0.78 5.48
C GLN A 35 12.53 0.50 4.24
N LEU A 36 13.10 -0.06 3.17
CA LEU A 36 12.35 -0.53 2.00
C LEU A 36 11.33 -1.61 2.37
N THR A 37 11.71 -2.57 3.21
CA THR A 37 10.80 -3.63 3.69
C THR A 37 9.65 -3.05 4.51
N ILE A 38 9.93 -2.09 5.39
CA ILE A 38 8.90 -1.39 6.17
C ILE A 38 7.97 -0.61 5.24
N THR A 39 8.51 0.18 4.31
CA THR A 39 7.70 0.94 3.34
C THR A 39 6.90 0.02 2.41
N MET A 40 7.43 -1.15 2.03
CA MET A 40 6.68 -2.16 1.27
C MET A 40 5.59 -2.81 2.11
N GLN A 41 5.83 -3.09 3.39
CA GLN A 41 4.80 -3.56 4.33
C GLN A 41 3.72 -2.49 4.55
N GLU A 42 4.09 -1.22 4.70
CA GLU A 42 3.17 -0.09 4.84
C GLU A 42 2.34 0.13 3.56
N ASN A 43 2.93 -0.04 2.37
CA ASN A 43 2.20 -0.01 1.11
C ASN A 43 1.32 -1.26 0.87
N ASN A 44 1.62 -2.41 1.49
CA ASN A 44 0.70 -3.55 1.53
C ASN A 44 -0.37 -3.38 2.62
N LEU A 45 -0.10 -2.60 3.67
CA LEU A 45 -1.07 -2.12 4.66
C LEU A 45 -1.94 -0.99 4.11
N ALA A 46 -1.52 -0.31 3.03
CA ALA A 46 -2.41 0.45 2.16
C ALA A 46 -3.35 -0.54 1.46
N LYS A 47 -4.27 -1.03 2.28
CA LYS A 47 -5.45 -1.81 2.00
C LYS A 47 -5.86 -1.63 0.54
N LYS A 48 -5.62 -2.64 -0.27
CA LYS A 48 -6.12 -2.67 -1.64
C LYS A 48 -7.62 -2.98 -1.57
N PRO A 49 -8.45 -2.35 -2.42
CA PRO A 49 -9.82 -2.78 -2.59
C PRO A 49 -9.82 -4.23 -3.08
N ASP A 50 -10.72 -5.03 -2.54
CA ASP A 50 -10.88 -6.43 -2.92
C ASP A 50 -11.35 -6.54 -4.37
N GLN A 51 -11.12 -7.69 -5.01
CA GLN A 51 -11.56 -7.92 -6.38
C GLN A 51 -13.08 -7.77 -6.50
N ASP A 52 -13.83 -8.27 -5.52
CA ASP A 52 -15.30 -8.17 -5.50
C ASP A 52 -15.77 -6.70 -5.46
N LEU A 53 -15.04 -5.83 -4.74
CA LEU A 53 -15.31 -4.39 -4.72
C LEU A 53 -15.01 -3.76 -6.08
N LEU A 54 -13.94 -4.19 -6.75
CA LEU A 54 -13.55 -3.72 -8.09
C LEU A 54 -14.49 -4.23 -9.20
N GLU A 55 -15.17 -5.36 -8.97
CA GLU A 55 -16.12 -5.97 -9.89
C GLU A 55 -17.54 -5.40 -9.78
N LEU A 56 -17.83 -4.58 -8.75
CA LEU A 56 -19.08 -3.84 -8.64
C LEU A 56 -19.29 -2.96 -9.88
N SER A 57 -20.33 -3.27 -10.65
CA SER A 57 -20.71 -2.46 -11.80
C SER A 57 -20.97 -1.03 -11.33
N LYS A 58 -20.32 -0.04 -11.98
CA LYS A 58 -20.32 1.40 -11.66
C LYS A 58 -19.29 1.87 -10.62
N LEU A 59 -18.45 1.02 -10.03
CA LEU A 59 -17.33 1.49 -9.21
C LEU A 59 -16.10 1.78 -10.07
N GLU A 60 -15.65 3.03 -10.11
CA GLU A 60 -14.38 3.35 -10.74
C GLU A 60 -13.19 2.92 -9.87
N ARG A 61 -12.14 2.40 -10.52
CA ARG A 61 -10.89 2.00 -9.83
C ARG A 61 -10.36 3.10 -8.92
N HIS A 62 -10.40 4.36 -9.37
CA HIS A 62 -9.91 5.49 -8.57
C HIS A 62 -10.71 5.68 -7.27
N ILE A 63 -12.03 5.44 -7.29
CA ILE A 63 -12.91 5.50 -6.12
C ILE A 63 -12.64 4.33 -5.19
N ALA A 64 -12.48 3.12 -5.73
CA ALA A 64 -12.13 1.93 -4.96
C ALA A 64 -10.87 2.13 -4.11
N PHE A 65 -9.82 2.76 -4.68
CA PHE A 65 -8.63 3.10 -3.92
C PHE A 65 -8.87 4.16 -2.83
N LYS A 66 -9.71 5.16 -3.09
CA LYS A 66 -10.10 6.17 -2.08
C LYS A 66 -10.90 5.55 -0.92
N LEU A 67 -11.75 4.56 -1.21
CA LEU A 67 -12.49 3.77 -0.22
C LEU A 67 -11.53 2.92 0.62
N ALA A 68 -10.60 2.23 -0.03
CA ALA A 68 -9.67 1.35 0.64
C ALA A 68 -8.65 2.11 1.51
N ALA A 69 -8.28 3.33 1.12
CA ALA A 69 -7.52 4.27 1.96
C ALA A 69 -8.27 4.66 3.25
N ARG A 70 -9.61 4.62 3.27
CA ARG A 70 -10.45 4.81 4.46
C ARG A 70 -10.69 3.52 5.25
N GLY A 71 -10.13 2.39 4.81
CA GLY A 71 -10.30 1.10 5.47
C GLY A 71 -11.39 0.20 4.87
N ILE A 72 -12.10 0.67 3.85
CA ILE A 72 -13.20 -0.02 3.16
C ILE A 72 -12.61 -0.84 2.01
N CYS A 73 -12.29 -2.11 2.26
CA CYS A 73 -11.67 -2.99 1.26
C CYS A 73 -12.66 -3.93 0.61
N THR A 74 -13.65 -4.40 1.36
CA THR A 74 -14.57 -5.46 0.96
C THR A 74 -15.98 -4.92 0.72
N LEU A 75 -16.81 -5.72 0.05
CA LEU A 75 -18.24 -5.42 -0.12
C LEU A 75 -18.96 -5.27 1.23
N GLU A 76 -18.62 -6.11 2.20
CA GLU A 76 -19.17 -6.05 3.57
C GLU A 76 -18.85 -4.70 4.23
N ASN A 77 -17.58 -4.29 4.19
CA ASN A 77 -17.17 -3.00 4.75
C ASN A 77 -17.91 -1.84 4.11
N LEU A 78 -18.19 -1.92 2.79
CA LEU A 78 -18.94 -0.91 2.04
C LEU A 78 -20.42 -0.94 2.41
N ALA A 79 -21.02 -2.13 2.58
CA ALA A 79 -22.41 -2.31 2.98
C ALA A 79 -22.71 -1.77 4.37
N GLU A 80 -21.72 -1.80 5.27
CA GLU A 80 -21.77 -1.22 6.62
C GLU A 80 -21.64 0.31 6.64
N GLN A 81 -21.15 0.95 5.57
CA GLN A 81 -21.01 2.42 5.53
C GLN A 81 -22.34 3.15 5.33
N GLY A 82 -22.39 4.40 5.79
CA GLY A 82 -23.42 5.37 5.45
C GLY A 82 -23.11 6.17 4.18
N ILE A 83 -24.14 6.78 3.59
CA ILE A 83 -23.98 7.71 2.46
C ILE A 83 -23.11 8.91 2.88
N ASP A 84 -23.32 9.42 4.10
CA ASP A 84 -22.57 10.57 4.64
C ASP A 84 -21.07 10.31 4.75
N ASP A 85 -20.67 9.06 5.04
CA ASP A 85 -19.26 8.67 5.12
C ASP A 85 -18.59 8.69 3.74
N LEU A 86 -19.34 8.25 2.72
CA LEU A 86 -18.89 8.22 1.32
C LEU A 86 -18.93 9.59 0.65
N LEU A 87 -19.81 10.49 1.08
CA LEU A 87 -19.91 11.87 0.58
C LEU A 87 -18.64 12.69 0.84
N ASN A 88 -17.82 12.29 1.81
CA ASN A 88 -16.51 12.89 2.05
C ASN A 88 -15.44 12.47 1.01
N ILE A 89 -15.79 11.63 0.04
CA ILE A 89 -14.91 11.20 -1.05
C ILE A 89 -15.17 12.09 -2.26
N GLU A 90 -14.14 12.83 -2.65
CA GLU A 90 -14.18 13.71 -3.81
C GLU A 90 -14.40 12.88 -5.10
N GLY A 91 -15.45 13.20 -5.85
CA GLY A 91 -15.86 12.47 -7.05
C GLY A 91 -17.01 11.48 -6.85
N LEU A 92 -17.61 11.43 -5.66
CA LEU A 92 -18.75 10.57 -5.33
C LEU A 92 -19.98 11.43 -4.99
N SER A 93 -21.07 11.27 -5.75
CA SER A 93 -22.34 11.93 -5.42
C SER A 93 -23.14 11.13 -4.37
N SER A 94 -24.11 11.76 -3.69
CA SER A 94 -24.98 11.06 -2.72
C SER A 94 -25.75 9.91 -3.35
N GLU A 95 -26.22 10.10 -4.60
CA GLU A 95 -26.94 9.09 -5.36
C GLU A 95 -26.03 7.90 -5.69
N GLN A 96 -24.81 8.15 -6.16
CA GLN A 96 -23.82 7.10 -6.46
C GLN A 96 -23.41 6.34 -5.19
N ALA A 97 -23.19 7.06 -4.09
CA ALA A 97 -22.88 6.46 -2.79
C ALA A 97 -24.01 5.51 -2.35
N GLY A 98 -25.26 5.98 -2.42
CA GLY A 98 -26.43 5.19 -2.07
C GLY A 98 -26.62 3.96 -2.96
N GLU A 99 -26.42 4.10 -4.28
CA GLU A 99 -26.47 2.98 -5.21
C GLU A 99 -25.39 1.92 -4.91
N LEU A 100 -24.16 2.35 -4.62
CA LEU A 100 -23.06 1.45 -4.30
C LEU A 100 -23.29 0.68 -2.99
N ILE A 101 -23.76 1.37 -1.94
CA ILE A 101 -24.09 0.73 -0.65
C ILE A 101 -25.24 -0.26 -0.83
N MET A 102 -26.29 0.12 -1.57
CA MET A 102 -27.41 -0.77 -1.86
C MET A 102 -27.00 -1.97 -2.72
N ALA A 103 -26.10 -1.77 -3.69
CA ALA A 103 -25.57 -2.85 -4.50
C ALA A 103 -24.73 -3.82 -3.65
N ALA A 104 -23.84 -3.29 -2.80
CA ALA A 104 -23.06 -4.10 -1.86
C ALA A 104 -23.97 -4.93 -0.93
N ARG A 105 -24.99 -4.32 -0.33
CA ARG A 105 -25.97 -5.01 0.55
C ARG A 105 -26.81 -6.08 -0.14
N LYS A 106 -26.98 -6.01 -1.45
CA LYS A 106 -27.71 -7.04 -2.22
C LYS A 106 -26.83 -8.24 -2.58
N ILE A 107 -25.52 -8.05 -2.59
CA ILE A 107 -24.54 -9.06 -2.98
C ILE A 107 -23.98 -9.78 -1.74
N CYS A 108 -23.85 -9.08 -0.61
CA CYS A 108 -23.49 -9.64 0.70
C CYS A 108 -24.62 -10.46 1.34
#